data_AF-A0A8S3EYJ4-F1
#
_entry.id   AF-A0A8S3EYJ4-F1
#
_cell.length_a   1.000
_cell.length_b   1.000
_cell.length_c   1.000
_cell.angle_alpha   90.00
_cell.angle_beta   90.00
_cell.angle_gamma   90.00
#
_symmetry.space_group_name_H-M   'P 1'
#
loop_
_entity.id
_entity.type
_entity.pdbx_description
1 polymer ?
#
loop_
_entity_poly.entity_id
_entity_poly.type
_entity_poly.pdbx_seq_one_letter_code
_entity_poly.pdbx_strand_id
1 'polypeptide(L)'
;NFSSTYEIKVQPQWEIAEETKRSYFRKDGINFVAPNARFIHLKTRYHVDIFPAYDFNPIHANKSTEMKQSENLTIYDINYNWLSYPRSWTYPLKTCYFSEIKLLCPAEPKQLVATIYGVRSLTKSDRKCANGSWVRNP
;
A
#
# COMPACT_ATOMS: atom_id res chain seq x y z
N ASN A 1 -19.24 -2.40 20.75
CA ASN A 1 -19.88 -1.90 19.52
C ASN A 1 -18.77 -1.33 18.64
N PHE A 2 -18.24 -2.12 17.70
CA PHE A 2 -17.08 -1.75 16.88
C PHE A 2 -17.50 -0.88 15.69
N SER A 3 -18.63 -1.21 15.08
CA SER A 3 -19.24 -0.47 13.97
C SER A 3 -19.79 0.91 14.36
N SER A 4 -20.03 1.19 15.66
CA SER A 4 -20.35 2.55 16.12
C SER A 4 -19.15 3.48 16.23
N THR A 5 -17.93 2.93 16.22
CA THR A 5 -16.69 3.69 16.45
C THR A 5 -15.83 3.74 15.19
N TYR A 6 -15.86 2.68 14.40
CA TYR A 6 -15.03 2.52 13.22
C TYR A 6 -15.85 2.11 11.99
N GLU A 7 -15.34 2.52 10.83
CA GLU A 7 -15.86 2.14 9.51
C GLU A 7 -14.70 1.62 8.66
N ILE A 8 -14.93 0.54 7.92
CA ILE A 8 -14.03 0.11 6.84
C ILE A 8 -14.65 0.51 5.50
N LYS A 9 -13.93 1.36 4.76
CA LYS A 9 -14.28 1.71 3.38
C LYS A 9 -13.44 0.89 2.44
N VAL A 10 -14.06 -0.10 1.79
CA VAL A 10 -13.40 -0.90 0.75
C VAL A 10 -13.60 -0.19 -0.60
N GLN A 11 -12.50 0.11 -1.27
CA GLN A 11 -12.51 0.63 -2.62
C GLN A 11 -12.65 -0.53 -3.61
N PRO A 12 -13.41 -0.38 -4.71
CA PRO A 12 -13.70 -1.45 -5.68
C PRO A 12 -12.48 -1.85 -6.55
N GLN A 13 -11.26 -1.64 -6.07
CA GLN A 13 -10.02 -1.87 -6.81
C GLN A 13 -9.82 -3.32 -7.25
N TRP A 14 -10.49 -4.29 -6.59
CA TRP A 14 -10.45 -5.70 -6.97
C TRP A 14 -11.19 -6.01 -8.29
N GLU A 15 -12.09 -5.13 -8.74
CA GLU A 15 -12.88 -5.32 -9.97
C GLU A 15 -12.31 -4.53 -11.17
N ILE A 16 -11.41 -3.57 -10.93
CA ILE A 16 -10.97 -2.59 -11.95
C ILE A 16 -9.52 -2.83 -12.34
N ALA A 17 -9.32 -3.79 -13.25
CA ALA A 17 -8.00 -4.16 -13.79
C ALA A 17 -7.37 -3.09 -14.71
N GLU A 18 -8.18 -2.22 -15.33
CA GLU A 18 -7.72 -1.27 -16.36
C GLU A 18 -7.66 0.17 -15.84
N GLU A 19 -6.51 0.82 -16.04
CA GLU A 19 -6.22 2.21 -15.67
C GLU A 19 -7.23 3.22 -16.23
N THR A 20 -7.72 3.03 -17.46
CA THR A 20 -8.68 3.90 -18.12
C THR A 20 -10.05 3.94 -17.45
N LYS A 21 -10.40 2.90 -16.69
CA LYS A 21 -11.64 2.85 -15.90
C LYS A 21 -11.49 3.48 -14.51
N ARG A 22 -10.25 3.76 -14.08
CA ARG A 22 -9.91 4.35 -12.78
C ARG A 22 -10.03 5.88 -12.75
N SER A 23 -9.93 6.61 -13.86
CA SER A 23 -10.07 8.09 -13.81
C SER A 23 -11.49 8.56 -13.46
N TYR A 24 -12.51 7.72 -13.62
CA TYR A 24 -13.92 8.09 -13.49
C TYR A 24 -14.36 8.47 -12.08
N PHE A 25 -13.82 7.84 -11.03
CA PHE A 25 -14.23 8.13 -9.64
C PHE A 25 -13.51 9.34 -9.02
N ARG A 26 -12.63 10.03 -9.76
CA ARG A 26 -12.03 11.28 -9.28
C ARG A 26 -13.10 12.33 -8.94
N LYS A 27 -14.22 12.30 -9.66
CA LYS A 27 -15.39 13.17 -9.46
C LYS A 27 -16.08 12.93 -8.12
N ASP A 28 -15.96 11.70 -7.60
CA ASP A 28 -16.49 11.27 -6.31
C ASP A 28 -15.45 11.39 -5.18
N GLY A 29 -14.32 12.07 -5.45
CA GLY A 29 -13.21 12.24 -4.51
C GLY A 29 -12.35 10.98 -4.31
N ILE A 30 -12.53 9.95 -5.14
CA ILE A 30 -11.77 8.71 -5.09
C ILE A 30 -10.59 8.82 -6.06
N ASN A 31 -9.41 9.08 -5.49
CA ASN A 31 -8.15 8.98 -6.22
C ASN A 31 -7.64 7.54 -6.11
N PHE A 32 -7.35 6.86 -7.21
CA PHE A 32 -6.87 5.47 -7.21
C PHE A 32 -5.42 5.25 -6.71
N VAL A 33 -4.79 6.31 -6.17
CA VAL A 33 -3.63 6.21 -5.25
C VAL A 33 -4.10 5.88 -3.82
N ALA A 34 -5.40 5.91 -3.57
CA ALA A 34 -6.00 5.53 -2.31
C ALA A 34 -5.77 4.03 -2.08
N PRO A 35 -5.59 3.62 -0.82
CA PRO A 35 -5.56 2.20 -0.46
C PRO A 35 -6.82 1.46 -0.95
N ASN A 36 -6.71 0.15 -1.14
CA ASN A 36 -7.86 -0.70 -1.45
C ASN A 36 -8.90 -0.72 -0.33
N ALA A 37 -8.48 -0.47 0.90
CA ALA A 37 -9.39 -0.25 1.99
C ALA A 37 -8.84 0.78 2.97
N ARG A 38 -9.72 1.52 3.62
CA ARG A 38 -9.36 2.45 4.69
C ARG A 38 -10.17 2.13 5.92
N PHE A 39 -9.48 1.89 7.04
CA PHE A 39 -10.09 1.75 8.34
C PHE A 39 -10.13 3.12 9.02
N ILE A 40 -11.30 3.65 9.37
CA ILE A 40 -11.52 5.04 9.80
C ILE A 40 -12.18 5.08 11.17
N HIS A 41 -11.67 5.89 12.09
CA HIS A 41 -12.36 6.26 13.32
C HIS A 41 -13.41 7.35 13.04
N LEU A 42 -14.69 7.09 13.34
CA LEU A 42 -15.80 7.94 12.91
C LEU A 42 -15.76 9.37 13.46
N LYS A 43 -15.38 9.53 14.74
CA LYS A 43 -15.28 10.85 15.41
C LYS A 43 -14.03 11.66 15.03
N THR A 44 -12.83 11.10 15.19
CA THR A 44 -11.56 11.82 14.97
C THR A 44 -11.12 11.85 13.51
N ARG A 45 -11.70 10.98 12.67
CA ARG A 45 -11.32 10.78 11.25
C ARG A 45 -9.91 10.26 11.03
N TYR A 46 -9.21 9.85 12.10
CA TYR A 46 -7.95 9.11 12.00
C TYR A 46 -8.19 7.79 11.27
N HIS A 47 -7.20 7.36 10.49
CA HIS A 47 -7.37 6.20 9.64
C HIS A 47 -6.08 5.42 9.41
N VAL A 48 -6.25 4.17 8.99
CA VAL A 48 -5.20 3.28 8.49
C VAL A 48 -5.55 2.90 7.06
N ASP A 49 -4.58 3.09 6.18
CA ASP A 49 -4.67 2.75 4.76
C ASP A 49 -4.15 1.33 4.52
N ILE A 50 -4.90 0.53 3.77
CA ILE A 50 -4.60 -0.88 3.47
C ILE A 50 -4.28 -1.02 1.99
N PHE A 51 -3.00 -1.27 1.68
CA PHE A 51 -2.51 -1.50 0.33
C PHE A 51 -2.21 -3.01 0.16
N PRO A 52 -2.78 -3.67 -0.85
CA PRO A 52 -2.51 -5.07 -1.14
C PRO A 52 -1.27 -5.21 -2.01
N ALA A 53 -0.67 -6.40 -1.90
CA ALA A 53 0.25 -6.94 -2.87
C ALA A 53 -0.36 -8.22 -3.45
N TYR A 54 -0.29 -8.36 -4.77
CA TYR A 54 -0.88 -9.47 -5.51
C TYR A 54 0.22 -10.45 -5.94
N ASP A 55 -0.06 -11.74 -5.94
CA ASP A 55 0.77 -12.76 -6.60
C ASP A 55 0.50 -12.85 -8.12
N PHE A 56 -0.16 -11.82 -8.67
CA PHE A 56 -0.54 -11.68 -10.06
C PHE A 56 -0.10 -10.31 -10.60
N ASN A 57 0.38 -10.25 -11.84
CA ASN A 57 0.67 -9.00 -12.54
C ASN A 57 -0.19 -8.92 -13.83
N PRO A 58 -1.11 -7.95 -13.95
CA PRO A 58 -2.01 -7.85 -15.09
C PRO A 58 -1.31 -7.55 -16.43
N ILE A 59 -0.13 -6.92 -16.42
CA ILE A 59 0.65 -6.65 -17.64
C ILE A 59 1.19 -7.96 -18.26
N HIS A 60 1.41 -8.98 -17.43
CA HIS A 60 2.00 -10.25 -17.85
C HIS A 60 0.99 -11.41 -17.90
N ALA A 61 -0.31 -11.10 -17.80
CA ALA A 61 -1.40 -12.08 -17.72
C ALA A 61 -1.57 -12.99 -18.95
N ASN A 62 -0.83 -12.73 -20.05
CA ASN A 62 -0.95 -13.47 -21.30
C ASN A 62 -0.25 -14.83 -21.33
N LYS A 63 0.31 -15.35 -20.22
CA LYS A 63 0.98 -16.65 -20.22
C LYS A 63 0.57 -17.52 -19.04
N SER A 64 -0.17 -18.58 -19.37
CA SER A 64 -0.54 -19.76 -18.58
C SER A 64 -1.65 -19.59 -17.53
N THR A 65 -2.71 -20.37 -17.74
CA THR A 65 -3.89 -20.63 -16.89
C THR A 65 -3.59 -21.44 -15.62
N GLU A 66 -2.32 -21.64 -15.27
CA GLU A 66 -1.95 -22.29 -14.00
C GLU A 66 -1.55 -21.20 -12.99
N MET A 67 -2.36 -21.03 -11.94
CA MET A 67 -2.03 -20.22 -10.77
C MET A 67 -0.88 -20.86 -9.97
N LYS A 68 0.31 -20.98 -10.57
CA LYS A 68 1.52 -21.23 -9.80
C LYS A 68 1.77 -20.00 -8.95
N GLN A 69 2.03 -20.20 -7.64
CA GLN A 69 2.40 -19.10 -6.76
C GLN A 69 3.57 -18.34 -7.39
N SER A 70 3.34 -17.09 -7.74
CA SER A 70 4.37 -16.26 -8.36
C SER A 70 5.53 -16.06 -7.39
N GLU A 71 6.75 -16.16 -7.92
CA GLU A 71 7.97 -15.80 -7.19
C GLU A 71 8.02 -14.31 -6.87
N ASN A 72 7.16 -13.50 -7.49
CA ASN A 72 7.04 -12.08 -7.30
C ASN A 72 5.67 -11.68 -6.76
N LEU A 73 5.67 -10.65 -5.91
CA LEU A 73 4.47 -9.89 -5.57
C LEU A 73 4.44 -8.61 -6.37
N THR A 74 3.24 -8.13 -6.68
CA THR A 74 3.02 -6.93 -7.48
C THR A 74 2.12 -5.97 -6.74
N ILE A 75 2.51 -4.70 -6.71
CA ILE A 75 1.75 -3.60 -6.15
C ILE A 75 1.48 -2.55 -7.21
N TYR A 76 0.53 -1.67 -6.94
CA TYR A 76 0.30 -0.47 -7.73
C TYR A 76 0.90 0.73 -6.98
N ASP A 77 1.93 1.35 -7.53
CA ASP A 77 2.72 2.37 -6.85
C ASP A 77 2.05 3.77 -6.84
N ILE A 78 2.67 4.71 -6.14
CA ILE A 78 2.20 6.10 -6.03
C ILE A 78 2.20 6.86 -7.37
N ASN A 79 2.91 6.35 -8.37
CA ASN A 79 3.03 6.92 -9.71
C ASN A 79 2.11 6.23 -10.71
N TYR A 80 1.15 5.42 -10.25
CA TYR A 80 0.19 4.67 -11.08
C TYR A 80 0.83 3.57 -11.94
N ASN A 81 1.98 3.04 -11.52
CA ASN A 81 2.67 1.96 -12.20
C ASN A 81 2.53 0.63 -11.45
N TRP A 82 2.45 -0.45 -12.21
CA TRP A 82 2.59 -1.80 -11.65
C TRP A 82 4.07 -2.06 -11.34
N LEU A 83 4.37 -2.33 -10.08
CA LEU A 83 5.71 -2.63 -9.59
C LEU A 83 5.73 -4.06 -9.04
N SER A 84 6.60 -4.91 -9.59
CA SER A 84 6.82 -6.27 -9.10
C SER A 84 8.14 -6.38 -8.33
N TYR A 85 8.14 -7.18 -7.27
CA TYR A 85 9.32 -7.47 -6.45
C TYR A 85 9.31 -8.91 -5.94
N PRO A 86 10.47 -9.50 -5.58
CA PRO A 86 10.55 -10.87 -5.08
C PRO A 86 9.68 -11.10 -3.84
N ARG A 87 8.89 -12.17 -3.85
CA ARG A 87 8.05 -12.61 -2.73
C ARG A 87 8.87 -12.83 -1.46
N SER A 88 10.12 -13.29 -1.61
CA SER A 88 11.09 -13.47 -0.52
C SER A 88 11.43 -12.18 0.22
N TRP A 89 11.17 -11.01 -0.35
CA TRP A 89 11.35 -9.74 0.37
C TRP A 89 10.22 -9.48 1.37
N THR A 90 9.04 -10.07 1.16
CA THR A 90 7.89 -9.98 2.08
C THR A 90 7.84 -11.16 3.04
N TYR A 91 7.94 -12.38 2.52
CA TYR A 91 7.77 -13.60 3.31
C TYR A 91 9.11 -14.32 3.55
N PRO A 92 9.28 -15.00 4.71
CA PRO A 92 8.35 -15.03 5.84
C PRO A 92 8.32 -13.69 6.58
N LEU A 93 7.14 -13.34 7.11
CA LEU A 93 6.99 -12.15 7.93
C LEU A 93 7.79 -12.31 9.24
N LYS A 94 8.47 -11.25 9.66
CA LYS A 94 9.28 -11.20 10.88
C LYS A 94 8.60 -10.30 11.92
N THR A 95 8.72 -10.63 13.20
CA THR A 95 8.26 -9.74 14.27
C THR A 95 9.06 -8.44 14.26
N CYS A 96 8.38 -7.30 14.42
CA CYS A 96 8.97 -5.97 14.51
C CYS A 96 8.15 -5.07 15.45
N TYR A 97 8.61 -3.84 15.65
CA TYR A 97 7.92 -2.84 16.48
C TYR A 97 7.72 -1.54 15.70
N PHE A 98 6.52 -0.97 15.82
CA PHE A 98 6.20 0.36 15.32
C PHE A 98 5.50 1.12 16.43
N SER A 99 6.08 2.24 16.88
CA SER A 99 5.56 3.00 18.04
C SER A 99 5.29 2.09 19.26
N GLU A 100 6.24 1.22 19.59
CA GLU A 100 6.18 0.24 20.69
C GLU A 100 5.13 -0.88 20.53
N ILE A 101 4.32 -0.84 19.46
CA ILE A 101 3.36 -1.88 19.13
C ILE A 101 4.08 -3.01 18.38
N LYS A 102 3.94 -4.24 18.87
CA LYS A 102 4.46 -5.44 18.22
C LYS A 102 3.64 -5.76 16.97
N LEU A 103 4.32 -5.86 15.83
CA LEU A 103 3.72 -6.10 14.51
C LEU A 103 4.48 -7.19 13.74
N LEU A 104 3.99 -7.53 12.56
CA LEU A 104 4.66 -8.37 11.56
C LEU A 104 5.13 -7.50 10.39
N CYS A 105 6.44 -7.48 10.15
CA CYS A 105 7.08 -6.75 9.07
C CYS A 105 7.55 -7.71 7.97
N PRO A 106 7.76 -7.19 6.75
CA PRO A 106 8.43 -7.91 5.68
C PRO A 106 9.80 -8.49 6.08
N ALA A 107 10.21 -9.57 5.41
CA ALA A 107 11.52 -10.19 5.60
C ALA A 107 12.70 -9.23 5.31
N GLU A 108 12.54 -8.36 4.29
CA GLU A 108 13.53 -7.43 3.75
C GLU A 108 12.92 -6.01 3.59
N PRO A 109 12.62 -5.31 4.71
CA PRO A 109 11.85 -4.07 4.67
C PRO A 109 12.61 -2.90 4.01
N LYS A 110 13.95 -2.88 4.08
CA LYS A 110 14.76 -1.83 3.45
C LYS A 110 14.68 -1.91 1.92
N GLN A 111 14.73 -3.11 1.38
CA GLN A 111 14.65 -3.37 -0.06
C GLN A 111 13.28 -2.92 -0.58
N LEU A 112 12.20 -3.24 0.14
CA LEU A 112 10.85 -2.77 -0.20
C LEU A 112 10.75 -1.25 -0.15
N VAL A 113 11.16 -0.60 0.95
CA VAL A 113 11.09 0.86 1.06
C VAL A 113 11.91 1.54 -0.04
N ALA A 114 13.12 1.05 -0.33
CA ALA A 114 13.96 1.61 -1.39
C ALA A 114 13.36 1.41 -2.79
N THR A 115 12.66 0.30 -3.03
CA THR A 115 12.03 0.02 -4.32
C THR A 115 10.78 0.87 -4.53
N ILE A 116 9.97 1.04 -3.49
CA ILE A 116 8.68 1.77 -3.58
C ILE A 116 8.92 3.30 -3.54
N TYR A 117 9.80 3.76 -2.66
CA TYR A 117 9.97 5.19 -2.36
C TYR A 117 11.36 5.73 -2.74
N GLY A 118 12.22 4.91 -3.33
CA GLY A 118 13.60 5.27 -3.68
C GLY A 118 14.59 5.13 -2.51
N VAL A 119 15.86 4.88 -2.83
CA VAL A 119 16.94 4.60 -1.87
C VAL A 119 17.11 5.72 -0.83
N ARG A 120 16.87 6.98 -1.22
CA ARG A 120 16.96 8.13 -0.31
C ARG A 120 15.98 8.05 0.88
N SER A 121 14.85 7.36 0.70
CA SER A 121 13.82 7.21 1.73
C SER A 121 14.26 6.32 2.90
N LEU A 122 15.37 5.59 2.77
CA LEU A 122 15.94 4.80 3.86
C LEU A 122 16.65 5.65 4.91
N THR A 123 17.14 6.83 4.55
CA THR A 123 18.01 7.65 5.40
C THR A 123 17.54 9.09 5.52
N LYS A 124 16.73 9.58 4.58
CA LYS A 124 16.21 10.94 4.57
C LYS A 124 14.69 10.91 4.46
N SER A 125 14.04 11.42 5.50
CA SER A 125 12.62 11.76 5.44
C SER A 125 12.44 13.06 4.65
N ASP A 126 11.43 13.10 3.77
CA ASP A 126 10.99 14.33 3.09
C ASP A 126 10.26 15.29 4.04
N ARG A 127 9.88 14.80 5.23
CA ARG A 127 9.18 15.58 6.26
C ARG A 127 9.82 15.43 7.64
N LYS A 128 9.69 16.47 8.46
CA LYS A 128 9.98 16.43 9.90
C LYS A 128 8.76 16.90 10.68
N CYS A 129 8.57 16.37 11.87
CA CYS A 129 7.58 16.91 12.79
C CYS A 129 8.15 18.17 13.44
N ALA A 130 7.49 19.31 13.27
CA ALA A 130 7.82 20.58 13.90
C ALA A 130 6.54 21.20 14.47
N ASN A 131 6.54 21.54 15.75
CA ASN A 131 5.38 22.12 16.47
C ASN A 131 4.09 21.28 16.30
N GLY A 132 4.21 19.95 16.38
CA GLY A 132 3.08 19.03 16.24
C GLY A 132 2.54 18.88 14.82
N SER A 133 3.21 19.43 13.80
CA SER A 133 2.82 19.34 12.39
C SER A 133 3.95 18.77 11.52
N TRP A 134 3.60 17.96 10.52
CA TRP A 134 4.56 17.44 9.55
C TRP A 134 4.87 18.50 8.48
N VAL A 135 6.09 19.06 8.51
CA VAL A 135 6.57 20.05 7.54
C VAL A 135 7.57 19.41 6.58
N ARG A 136 7.59 19.85 5.31
CA ARG A 136 8.59 19.38 4.34
C ARG A 136 9.99 19.87 4.73
N ASN A 137 10.97 18.99 4.59
CA ASN A 137 12.37 19.37 4.68
C ASN A 137 12.74 20.17 3.42
N PRO A 138 13.42 21.32 3.56
CA PRO A 138 13.98 22.03 2.41
C PRO A 138 15.03 21.19 1.67
#